data_AF-X0TV31-F1
#
_entry.id   AF-X0TV31-F1
#
_cell.length_a   1.000
_cell.length_b   1.000
_cell.length_c   1.000
_cell.angle_alpha   90.00
_cell.angle_beta   90.00
_cell.angle_gamma   90.00
#
_symmetry.space_group_name_H-M   'P 1'
#
loop_
_entity.id
_entity.type
_entity.pdbx_description
1 polymer ?
#
loop_
_entity_poly.entity_id
_entity_poly.type
_entity_poly.pdbx_seq_one_letter_code
_entity_poly.pdbx_strand_id
1 'polypeptide(L)'
;MQVNSPTERRIIFSVWDSGGEPTDRNKVEDENRVTLVNKGEDVYTGSFGNEGTGGHSHLKFNWKTGEKQRFLVTALRVDETHTRFAGYYFRPDRQEWMLISSWNAPKEGKYLRGLYSFSENFVGRNGHLVRKALYDNQWIRTDDGQWIELTEARFSHDSTGKSDRLDRFMGVENGQFFLSHGGFVDAFTPSGEQFTRPKSNRSPAQMKLPPLP
;
A
#
# COMPACT_ATOMS: atom_id res chain seq x y z
N MET A 1 2.66 5.52 -1.08
CA MET A 1 3.48 6.72 -1.37
C MET A 1 2.65 7.97 -1.19
N GLN A 2 3.26 9.12 -0.92
CA GLN A 2 2.58 10.37 -0.57
C GLN A 2 3.25 11.59 -1.22
N VAL A 3 2.46 12.64 -1.46
CA VAL A 3 2.94 14.01 -1.74
C VAL A 3 2.68 14.84 -0.49
N ASN A 4 3.71 15.05 0.32
CA ASN A 4 3.56 15.64 1.65
C ASN A 4 3.65 17.17 1.61
N SER A 5 4.48 17.72 0.73
CA SER A 5 4.65 19.15 0.50
C SER A 5 5.18 19.42 -0.93
N PRO A 6 5.35 20.68 -1.34
CA PRO A 6 6.04 21.01 -2.59
C PRO A 6 7.46 20.45 -2.69
N THR A 7 8.12 20.20 -1.55
CA THR A 7 9.54 19.78 -1.47
C THR A 7 9.73 18.39 -0.91
N GLU A 8 8.68 17.73 -0.40
CA GLU A 8 8.78 16.42 0.23
C GLU A 8 7.73 15.44 -0.27
N ARG A 9 8.22 14.26 -0.63
CA ARG A 9 7.42 13.09 -0.99
C ARG A 9 7.97 11.88 -0.26
N ARG A 10 7.07 10.97 0.12
CA ARG A 10 7.43 9.80 0.92
C ARG A 10 6.98 8.51 0.27
N ILE A 11 7.83 7.49 0.36
CA ILE A 11 7.43 6.09 0.25
C ILE A 11 7.21 5.60 1.67
N ILE A 12 6.04 5.04 1.96
CA ILE A 12 5.65 4.65 3.30
C ILE A 12 5.37 3.16 3.37
N PHE A 13 5.61 2.57 4.53
CA PHE A 13 5.18 1.21 4.88
C PHE A 13 4.82 1.19 6.37
N SER A 14 3.63 0.70 6.69
CA SER A 14 3.11 0.65 8.07
C SER A 14 2.53 -0.73 8.35
N VAL A 15 2.67 -1.19 9.59
CA VAL A 15 2.10 -2.46 10.08
C VAL A 15 1.45 -2.20 11.41
N TRP A 16 0.16 -2.56 11.55
CA TRP A 16 -0.62 -2.36 12.78
C TRP A 16 -0.18 -3.33 13.88
N ASP A 17 -0.24 -2.87 15.12
CA ASP A 17 -0.13 -3.72 16.31
C ASP A 17 -1.35 -4.66 16.43
N SER A 18 -1.18 -5.82 17.08
CA SER A 18 -2.27 -6.75 17.36
C SER A 18 -3.00 -6.35 18.65
N GLY A 19 -3.71 -5.23 18.63
CA GLY A 19 -4.39 -4.68 19.81
C GLY A 19 -5.58 -3.78 19.46
N GLY A 20 -6.32 -3.37 20.49
CA GLY A 20 -7.50 -2.50 20.33
C GLY A 20 -7.26 -1.03 20.68
N GLU A 21 -6.04 -0.63 21.05
CA GLU A 21 -5.73 0.76 21.39
C GLU A 21 -5.74 1.64 20.13
N PRO A 22 -6.63 2.65 20.05
CA PRO A 22 -6.80 3.41 18.83
C PRO A 22 -5.84 4.60 18.70
N THR A 23 -5.25 5.08 19.80
CA THR A 23 -4.62 6.40 19.86
C THR A 23 -3.14 6.39 20.21
N ASP A 24 -2.75 5.76 21.32
CA ASP A 24 -1.42 5.89 21.89
C ASP A 24 -0.74 4.53 22.00
N ARG A 25 0.24 4.30 21.12
CA ARG A 25 0.99 3.04 21.07
C ARG A 25 1.68 2.70 22.39
N ASN A 26 2.01 3.68 23.22
CA ASN A 26 2.63 3.42 24.53
C ASN A 26 1.72 2.64 25.49
N LYS A 27 0.41 2.61 25.24
CA LYS A 27 -0.57 1.83 25.99
C LYS A 27 -0.79 0.42 25.44
N VAL A 28 -0.16 0.08 24.31
CA VAL A 28 -0.21 -1.28 23.75
C VAL A 28 0.75 -2.16 24.54
N GLU A 29 0.31 -3.31 25.04
CA GLU A 29 1.20 -4.30 25.67
C GLU A 29 2.27 -4.81 24.70
N ASP A 30 3.48 -5.10 25.18
CA ASP A 30 4.61 -5.49 24.33
C ASP A 30 4.33 -6.74 23.47
N GLU A 31 3.57 -7.71 23.99
CA GLU A 31 3.14 -8.92 23.27
C GLU A 31 2.20 -8.62 22.09
N ASN A 32 1.62 -7.43 22.04
CA ASN A 32 0.76 -6.97 20.96
C ASN A 32 1.49 -6.06 19.96
N ARG A 33 2.71 -5.62 20.27
CA ARG A 33 3.44 -4.65 19.46
C ARG A 33 4.15 -5.32 18.29
N VAL A 34 4.05 -4.71 17.11
CA VAL A 34 4.98 -5.04 16.03
C VAL A 34 6.40 -4.63 16.41
N THR A 35 7.39 -5.47 16.08
CA THR A 35 8.80 -5.18 16.35
C THR A 35 9.58 -5.02 15.06
N LEU A 36 10.43 -3.99 14.99
CA LEU A 36 11.27 -3.74 13.82
C LEU A 36 12.32 -4.85 13.71
N VAL A 37 12.41 -5.49 12.56
CA VAL A 37 13.42 -6.53 12.27
C VAL A 37 14.59 -5.92 11.50
N ASN A 38 14.30 -5.19 10.44
CA ASN A 38 15.31 -4.57 9.58
C ASN A 38 14.74 -3.38 8.81
N LYS A 39 15.59 -2.47 8.34
CA LYS A 39 15.20 -1.33 7.51
C LYS A 39 16.26 -1.01 6.46
N GLY A 40 15.84 -0.39 5.37
CA GLY A 40 16.77 0.12 4.36
C GLY A 40 17.56 1.33 4.83
N GLU A 41 18.64 1.62 4.10
CA GLU A 41 19.39 2.87 4.19
C GLU A 41 18.46 4.09 4.11
N ASP A 42 18.70 5.13 4.92
CA ASP A 42 17.90 6.37 4.96
C ASP A 42 16.41 6.22 5.27
N VAL A 43 15.94 5.02 5.64
CA VAL A 43 14.55 4.81 6.04
C VAL A 43 14.37 5.26 7.49
N TYR A 44 13.46 6.19 7.69
CA TYR A 44 12.94 6.52 9.01
C TYR A 44 12.02 5.40 9.50
N THR A 45 12.10 5.08 10.78
CA THR A 45 11.25 4.10 11.46
C THR A 45 10.77 4.66 12.79
N GLY A 46 9.49 4.50 13.10
CA GLY A 46 8.86 4.95 14.34
C GLY A 46 7.53 4.25 14.55
N SER A 47 6.65 4.88 15.33
CA SER A 47 5.28 4.42 15.57
C SER A 47 4.24 5.34 14.96
N PHE A 48 3.00 4.86 14.86
CA PHE A 48 1.82 5.69 14.58
C PHE A 48 0.70 5.42 15.59
N GLY A 49 -0.30 6.31 15.57
CA GLY A 49 -1.47 6.33 16.45
C GLY A 49 -2.63 7.10 15.79
N ASN A 50 -3.76 7.21 16.50
CA ASN A 50 -5.01 7.91 16.14
C ASN A 50 -5.88 7.27 15.04
N GLU A 51 -5.38 6.23 14.38
CA GLU A 51 -6.09 5.46 13.35
C GLU A 51 -5.89 3.95 13.61
N GLY A 52 -5.83 3.60 14.90
CA GLY A 52 -5.10 2.44 15.38
C GLY A 52 -3.63 2.77 15.64
N THR A 53 -2.89 1.80 16.17
CA THR A 53 -1.46 1.95 16.47
C THR A 53 -0.63 0.94 15.70
N GLY A 54 0.66 1.24 15.53
CA GLY A 54 1.58 0.31 14.89
C GLY A 54 2.96 0.87 14.61
N GLY A 55 3.74 0.08 13.87
CA GLY A 55 5.03 0.48 13.33
C GLY A 55 4.85 1.26 12.03
N HIS A 56 5.56 2.37 11.91
CA HIS A 56 5.59 3.20 10.71
C HIS A 56 7.01 3.30 10.16
N SER A 57 7.13 3.33 8.85
CA SER A 57 8.38 3.61 8.16
C SER A 57 8.17 4.49 6.95
N HIS A 58 9.14 5.34 6.68
CA HIS A 58 9.16 6.06 5.41
C HIS A 58 10.56 6.37 4.90
N LEU A 59 10.68 6.35 3.58
CA LEU A 59 11.80 6.90 2.83
C LEU A 59 11.36 8.25 2.24
N LYS A 60 12.14 9.30 2.48
CA LYS A 60 11.99 10.54 1.72
C LYS A 60 12.56 10.32 0.32
N PHE A 61 11.69 10.27 -0.67
CA PHE A 61 12.07 10.05 -2.06
C PHE A 61 11.17 10.86 -2.99
N ASN A 62 11.78 11.74 -3.78
CA ASN A 62 11.08 12.68 -4.64
C ASN A 62 10.56 12.04 -5.93
N TRP A 63 9.74 10.99 -5.80
CA TRP A 63 9.11 10.29 -6.92
C TRP A 63 8.31 11.26 -7.80
N LYS A 64 8.34 11.05 -9.12
CA LYS A 64 7.70 11.97 -10.07
C LYS A 64 6.36 11.43 -10.57
N THR A 65 5.43 12.35 -10.80
CA THR A 65 4.17 12.05 -11.48
C THR A 65 4.48 11.60 -12.91
N GLY A 66 3.80 10.56 -13.40
CA GLY A 66 4.04 9.98 -14.72
C GLY A 66 5.13 8.90 -14.74
N GLU A 67 6.00 8.83 -13.73
CA GLU A 67 6.99 7.75 -13.61
C GLU A 67 6.40 6.52 -12.94
N LYS A 68 6.66 5.34 -13.51
CA LYS A 68 6.21 4.06 -12.96
C LYS A 68 6.92 3.74 -11.65
N GLN A 69 6.16 3.77 -10.56
CA GLN A 69 6.58 3.31 -9.23
C GLN A 69 6.23 1.84 -9.06
N ARG A 70 7.12 1.04 -8.46
CA ARG A 70 6.86 -0.39 -8.21
C ARG A 70 7.03 -0.71 -6.73
N PHE A 71 6.12 -1.51 -6.22
CA PHE A 71 6.05 -1.93 -4.84
C PHE A 71 6.00 -3.45 -4.78
N LEU A 72 6.62 -4.01 -3.74
CA LEU A 72 6.52 -5.42 -3.40
C LEU A 72 6.28 -5.50 -1.90
N VAL A 73 5.35 -6.35 -1.49
CA VAL A 73 5.10 -6.67 -0.08
C VAL A 73 5.24 -8.17 0.10
N THR A 74 5.84 -8.59 1.21
CA THR A 74 5.96 -10.00 1.59
C THR A 74 5.30 -10.22 2.94
N ALA A 75 4.79 -11.42 3.16
CA ALA A 75 4.35 -11.93 4.46
C ALA A 75 4.97 -13.31 4.66
N LEU A 76 6.00 -13.39 5.49
CA LEU A 76 6.65 -14.64 5.86
C LEU A 76 6.06 -15.10 7.19
N ARG A 77 5.43 -16.28 7.21
CA ARG A 77 5.00 -16.92 8.46
C ARG A 77 6.24 -17.37 9.22
N VAL A 78 6.50 -16.75 10.37
CA VAL A 78 7.65 -17.08 11.22
C VAL A 78 7.32 -18.30 12.08
N ASP A 79 6.10 -18.34 12.60
CA ASP A 79 5.51 -19.45 13.34
C ASP A 79 3.97 -19.40 13.23
N GLU A 80 3.26 -20.16 14.05
CA GLU A 80 1.79 -20.22 14.07
C GLU A 80 1.11 -18.89 14.43
N THR A 81 1.83 -18.01 15.12
CA THR A 81 1.32 -16.75 15.69
C THR A 81 2.00 -15.51 15.11
N HIS A 82 3.16 -15.62 14.49
CA HIS A 82 3.91 -14.48 13.99
C HIS A 82 3.97 -14.43 12.47
N THR A 83 3.83 -13.23 11.92
CA THR A 83 4.09 -12.94 10.50
C THR A 83 5.08 -11.81 10.38
N ARG A 84 6.15 -12.03 9.62
CA ARG A 84 7.09 -10.99 9.25
C ARG A 84 6.62 -10.35 7.94
N PHE A 85 6.20 -9.10 8.03
CA PHE A 85 5.87 -8.32 6.86
C PHE A 85 7.07 -7.48 6.42
N ALA A 86 7.34 -7.41 5.13
CA ALA A 86 8.29 -6.43 4.59
C ALA A 86 7.75 -5.71 3.37
N GLY A 87 8.03 -4.41 3.33
CA GLY A 87 7.72 -3.54 2.19
C GLY A 87 8.99 -3.18 1.45
N TYR A 88 8.96 -3.32 0.13
CA TYR A 88 10.06 -2.96 -0.76
C TYR A 88 9.59 -1.95 -1.81
N TYR A 89 10.52 -1.09 -2.19
CA TYR A 89 10.34 -0.10 -3.23
C TYR A 89 11.40 -0.29 -4.30
N PHE A 90 10.99 -0.33 -5.56
CA PHE A 90 11.93 -0.33 -6.68
C PHE A 90 12.42 1.10 -6.93
N ARG A 91 13.70 1.35 -6.66
CA ARG A 91 14.36 2.64 -6.85
C ARG A 91 14.54 2.91 -8.34
N PRO A 92 13.78 3.84 -8.97
CA PRO A 92 13.90 4.06 -10.40
C PRO A 92 15.26 4.66 -10.81
N ASP A 93 15.92 5.37 -9.89
CA ASP A 93 17.24 5.98 -10.03
C ASP A 93 18.39 4.96 -10.01
N ARG A 94 18.22 3.83 -9.31
CA ARG A 94 19.22 2.76 -9.18
C ARG A 94 18.85 1.48 -9.92
N GLN A 95 17.61 1.38 -10.40
CA GLN A 95 17.02 0.20 -11.02
C GLN A 95 17.11 -1.07 -10.16
N GLU A 96 16.99 -0.92 -8.84
CA GLU A 96 17.09 -2.01 -7.89
C GLU A 96 15.98 -1.95 -6.84
N TRP A 97 15.68 -3.10 -6.24
CA TRP A 97 14.78 -3.15 -5.10
C TRP A 97 15.51 -2.73 -3.83
N MET A 98 14.83 -1.92 -3.03
CA MET A 98 15.29 -1.45 -1.73
C MET A 98 14.26 -1.86 -0.67
N LEU A 99 14.75 -2.37 0.47
CA LEU A 99 13.91 -2.58 1.64
C LEU A 99 13.47 -1.22 2.19
N ILE A 100 12.17 -1.02 2.42
CA ILE A 100 11.70 0.08 3.26
C ILE A 100 11.90 -0.37 4.71
N SER A 101 11.14 -1.35 5.15
CA SER A 101 11.34 -1.99 6.45
C SER A 101 10.67 -3.35 6.50
N SER A 102 11.08 -4.12 7.50
CA SER A 102 10.50 -5.41 7.86
C SER A 102 10.13 -5.39 9.35
N TRP A 103 8.94 -5.89 9.65
CA TRP A 103 8.34 -5.89 10.98
C TRP A 103 7.84 -7.28 11.32
N ASN A 104 8.07 -7.73 12.55
CA ASN A 104 7.46 -8.94 13.09
C ASN A 104 6.12 -8.56 13.73
N ALA A 105 5.02 -9.10 13.21
CA ALA A 105 3.67 -8.88 13.72
C ALA A 105 3.21 -10.08 14.55
N PRO A 106 2.91 -9.89 15.86
CA PRO A 106 2.35 -10.93 16.70
C PRO A 106 0.87 -11.19 16.39
N LYS A 107 0.36 -12.35 16.80
CA LYS A 107 -1.05 -12.80 16.66
C LYS A 107 -1.61 -12.74 15.24
N GLU A 108 -0.72 -12.84 14.24
CA GLU A 108 -1.05 -12.76 12.83
C GLU A 108 -0.97 -14.13 12.17
N GLY A 109 0.21 -14.78 12.21
CA GLY A 109 0.44 -16.17 11.79
C GLY A 109 -0.01 -16.58 10.38
N LYS A 110 -0.21 -15.63 9.45
CA LYS A 110 -0.95 -15.83 8.18
C LYS A 110 -0.21 -15.23 6.98
N TYR A 111 -0.56 -15.68 5.78
CA TYR A 111 -0.12 -15.06 4.54
C TYR A 111 -0.87 -13.75 4.24
N LEU A 112 -0.44 -13.06 3.18
CA LEU A 112 -1.11 -11.85 2.68
C LEU A 112 -2.59 -12.14 2.38
N ARG A 113 -3.45 -11.24 2.85
CA ARG A 113 -4.90 -11.25 2.60
C ARG A 113 -5.40 -9.81 2.48
N GLY A 114 -6.59 -9.64 1.91
CA GLY A 114 -7.18 -8.31 1.74
C GLY A 114 -6.27 -7.40 0.94
N LEU A 115 -5.81 -7.86 -0.24
CA LEU A 115 -4.95 -7.07 -1.11
C LEU A 115 -5.77 -5.98 -1.80
N TYR A 116 -5.41 -4.72 -1.61
CA TYR A 116 -6.07 -3.60 -2.27
C TYR A 116 -5.08 -2.46 -2.53
N SER A 117 -5.54 -1.49 -3.31
CA SER A 117 -4.93 -0.17 -3.44
C SER A 117 -5.99 0.87 -3.11
N PHE A 118 -5.56 2.00 -2.56
CA PHE A 118 -6.44 3.14 -2.30
C PHE A 118 -5.78 4.44 -2.74
N SER A 119 -6.60 5.48 -2.88
CA SER A 119 -6.17 6.84 -3.17
C SER A 119 -6.91 7.77 -2.23
N GLU A 120 -6.19 8.61 -1.51
CA GLU A 120 -6.72 9.40 -0.40
C GLU A 120 -6.33 10.87 -0.53
N ASN A 121 -7.19 11.75 -0.02
CA ASN A 121 -6.84 13.14 0.26
C ASN A 121 -6.76 13.41 1.77
N PHE A 122 -5.57 13.29 2.35
CA PHE A 122 -5.34 13.44 3.80
C PHE A 122 -5.24 14.91 4.29
N VAL A 123 -5.26 15.92 3.40
CA VAL A 123 -5.07 17.33 3.80
C VAL A 123 -6.41 18.09 3.94
N GLY A 124 -7.50 17.56 3.38
CA GLY A 124 -8.85 18.15 3.45
C GLY A 124 -9.08 19.46 2.67
N ARG A 125 -8.08 20.34 2.55
CA ARG A 125 -8.20 21.70 1.97
C ARG A 125 -8.19 21.81 0.44
N ASN A 126 -7.93 20.71 -0.26
CA ASN A 126 -7.73 20.66 -1.71
C ASN A 126 -8.60 19.57 -2.36
N GLY A 127 -9.84 19.41 -1.85
CA GLY A 127 -10.84 18.50 -2.41
C GLY A 127 -11.41 18.93 -3.77
N HIS A 128 -11.24 20.21 -4.13
CA HIS A 128 -11.61 20.77 -5.44
C HIS A 128 -10.65 20.37 -6.58
N LEU A 129 -9.55 19.68 -6.26
CA LEU A 129 -8.60 19.19 -7.25
C LEU A 129 -8.84 17.70 -7.50
N VAL A 130 -8.82 17.31 -8.77
CA VAL A 130 -8.85 15.91 -9.19
C VAL A 130 -7.51 15.25 -8.85
N ARG A 131 -7.58 14.07 -8.26
CA ARG A 131 -6.44 13.14 -8.10
C ARG A 131 -6.75 11.89 -8.87
N LYS A 132 -5.77 11.42 -9.65
CA LYS A 132 -5.87 10.18 -10.40
C LYS A 132 -4.57 9.39 -10.26
N ALA A 133 -4.70 8.08 -10.07
CA ALA A 133 -3.60 7.14 -10.03
C ALA A 133 -3.92 5.93 -10.92
N LEU A 134 -2.92 5.44 -11.65
CA LEU A 134 -3.00 4.24 -12.49
C LEU A 134 -2.31 3.08 -11.77
N TYR A 135 -2.95 1.92 -11.79
CA TYR A 135 -2.50 0.69 -11.15
C TYR A 135 -2.40 -0.42 -12.19
N ASP A 136 -1.18 -0.90 -12.41
CA ASP A 136 -0.82 -1.85 -13.47
C ASP A 136 -0.06 -3.05 -12.92
N ASN A 137 -0.11 -4.16 -13.65
CA ASN A 137 0.73 -5.34 -13.45
C ASN A 137 0.67 -5.93 -12.03
N GLN A 138 -0.54 -6.16 -11.51
CA GLN A 138 -0.72 -6.82 -10.21
C GLN A 138 -0.41 -8.32 -10.33
N TRP A 139 0.44 -8.82 -9.44
CA TRP A 139 0.81 -10.22 -9.34
C TRP A 139 0.91 -10.63 -7.88
N ILE A 140 0.59 -11.89 -7.61
CA ILE A 140 0.89 -12.55 -6.35
C ILE A 140 1.81 -13.74 -6.61
N ARG A 141 2.59 -14.09 -5.59
CA ARG A 141 3.36 -15.33 -5.56
C ARG A 141 2.83 -16.19 -4.43
N THR A 142 2.42 -17.41 -4.74
CA THR A 142 2.02 -18.42 -3.76
C THR A 142 3.23 -18.94 -2.98
N ASP A 143 2.98 -19.66 -1.90
CA ASP A 143 4.00 -20.25 -1.04
C ASP A 143 4.80 -21.37 -1.72
N ASP A 144 4.19 -22.09 -2.66
CA ASP A 144 4.88 -23.03 -3.57
C ASP A 144 5.67 -22.33 -4.71
N GLY A 145 5.59 -20.99 -4.78
CA GLY A 145 6.38 -20.16 -5.68
C GLY A 145 5.71 -19.84 -7.03
N GLN A 146 4.48 -20.28 -7.29
CA GLN A 146 3.72 -19.95 -8.50
C GLN A 146 3.36 -18.45 -8.55
N TRP A 147 3.55 -17.83 -9.72
CA TRP A 147 3.11 -16.46 -9.99
C TRP A 147 1.73 -16.45 -10.63
N ILE A 148 0.83 -15.63 -10.07
CA ILE A 148 -0.54 -15.46 -10.56
C ILE A 148 -0.78 -13.98 -10.86
N GLU A 149 -1.14 -13.67 -12.10
CA GLU A 149 -1.54 -12.31 -12.50
C GLU A 149 -2.95 -12.03 -12.00
N LEU A 150 -3.12 -10.90 -11.31
CA LEU A 150 -4.44 -10.43 -10.88
C LEU A 150 -4.97 -9.44 -11.93
N THR A 151 -6.12 -9.79 -12.51
CA THR A 151 -6.77 -9.02 -13.58
C THR A 151 -8.15 -8.51 -13.22
N GLU A 152 -8.64 -8.83 -12.03
CA GLU A 152 -9.97 -8.42 -11.53
C GLU A 152 -9.81 -7.59 -10.27
N ALA A 153 -10.62 -6.55 -10.15
CA ALA A 153 -10.68 -5.71 -8.96
C ALA A 153 -12.11 -5.22 -8.72
N ARG A 154 -12.44 -4.97 -7.45
CA ARG A 154 -13.75 -4.51 -7.00
C ARG A 154 -13.62 -3.12 -6.37
N PHE A 155 -14.44 -2.18 -6.81
CA PHE A 155 -14.43 -0.83 -6.27
C PHE A 155 -15.12 -0.76 -4.91
N SER A 156 -14.59 0.07 -4.01
CA SER A 156 -15.23 0.47 -2.76
C SER A 156 -14.81 1.91 -2.43
N HIS A 157 -15.46 2.49 -1.43
CA HIS A 157 -15.15 3.82 -0.92
C HIS A 157 -15.40 3.90 0.58
N ASP A 158 -14.91 4.96 1.21
CA ASP A 158 -15.13 5.25 2.63
C ASP A 158 -16.56 5.72 2.94
N SER A 159 -16.82 6.08 4.20
CA SER A 159 -18.12 6.60 4.63
C SER A 159 -18.47 7.94 3.97
N THR A 160 -17.50 8.83 3.75
CA THR A 160 -17.71 10.14 3.10
C THR A 160 -18.25 9.98 1.69
N GLY A 161 -17.81 8.95 0.97
CA GLY A 161 -18.38 8.63 -0.31
C GLY A 161 -19.90 8.35 -0.24
N LYS A 162 -20.40 7.74 0.83
CA LYS A 162 -21.79 7.28 0.84
C LYS A 162 -22.83 8.38 0.56
N SER A 163 -22.61 9.59 1.04
CA SER A 163 -23.56 10.72 0.90
C SER A 163 -22.93 12.06 0.57
N ASP A 164 -21.66 12.30 0.91
CA ASP A 164 -21.14 13.66 1.00
C ASP A 164 -20.31 14.06 -0.23
N ARG A 165 -19.53 13.11 -0.77
CA ARG A 165 -18.61 13.34 -1.89
C ARG A 165 -18.73 12.26 -2.94
N LEU A 166 -19.58 12.51 -3.94
CA LEU A 166 -19.87 11.56 -5.01
C LEU A 166 -18.77 11.47 -6.08
N ASP A 167 -17.88 12.44 -6.17
CA ASP A 167 -16.81 12.53 -7.17
C ASP A 167 -15.67 11.53 -6.95
N ARG A 168 -15.96 10.25 -7.16
CA ARG A 168 -15.04 9.10 -6.96
C ARG A 168 -15.27 8.01 -8.00
N PHE A 169 -14.16 7.46 -8.48
CA PHE A 169 -14.16 6.63 -9.68
C PHE A 169 -13.15 5.52 -9.59
N MET A 170 -13.52 4.39 -10.16
CA MET A 170 -12.62 3.36 -10.62
C MET A 170 -12.96 3.00 -12.06
N GLY A 171 -11.97 2.52 -12.80
CA GLY A 171 -12.21 1.96 -14.11
C GLY A 171 -10.95 1.35 -14.70
N VAL A 172 -11.01 1.06 -16.00
CA VAL A 172 -9.87 0.59 -16.78
C VAL A 172 -9.58 1.62 -17.88
N GLU A 173 -8.33 2.06 -17.97
CA GLU A 173 -7.84 2.98 -19.00
C GLU A 173 -6.50 2.44 -19.51
N ASN A 174 -6.35 2.33 -20.83
CA ASN A 174 -5.13 1.83 -21.47
C ASN A 174 -4.62 0.49 -20.89
N GLY A 175 -5.55 -0.40 -20.52
CA GLY A 175 -5.25 -1.71 -19.93
C GLY A 175 -4.80 -1.70 -18.47
N GLN A 176 -4.91 -0.56 -17.78
CA GLN A 176 -4.55 -0.39 -16.37
C GLN A 176 -5.81 -0.03 -15.57
N PHE A 177 -5.89 -0.47 -14.32
CA PHE A 177 -6.91 0.06 -13.42
C PHE A 177 -6.60 1.51 -13.08
N PHE A 178 -7.60 2.32 -12.77
CA PHE A 178 -7.40 3.64 -12.18
C PHE A 178 -8.29 3.85 -10.96
N LEU A 179 -7.82 4.69 -10.05
CA LEU A 179 -8.68 5.37 -9.07
C LEU A 179 -8.59 6.87 -9.33
N SER A 180 -9.74 7.54 -9.31
CA SER A 180 -9.83 8.99 -9.40
C SER A 180 -10.82 9.54 -8.40
N HIS A 181 -10.54 10.69 -7.78
CA HIS A 181 -11.48 11.38 -6.90
C HIS A 181 -11.19 12.87 -6.80
N GLY A 182 -12.16 13.63 -6.30
CA GLY A 182 -12.07 15.07 -6.15
C GLY A 182 -12.50 15.84 -7.41
N GLY A 183 -12.48 17.16 -7.32
CA GLY A 183 -12.80 18.04 -8.47
C GLY A 183 -14.28 18.35 -8.66
N PHE A 184 -15.17 17.83 -7.82
CA PHE A 184 -16.63 18.03 -7.94
C PHE A 184 -17.17 17.59 -9.30
N VAL A 185 -16.56 16.56 -9.89
CA VAL A 185 -17.04 15.95 -11.12
C VAL A 185 -18.39 15.29 -10.84
N ASP A 186 -19.41 15.63 -11.62
CA ASP A 186 -20.77 15.11 -11.48
C ASP A 186 -20.93 13.73 -12.12
N ALA A 187 -20.22 12.75 -11.55
CA ALA A 187 -20.29 11.34 -11.90
C ALA A 187 -19.66 10.49 -10.78
N PHE A 188 -19.90 9.18 -10.78
CA PHE A 188 -19.29 8.26 -9.82
C PHE A 188 -19.30 6.81 -10.31
N THR A 189 -18.46 5.98 -9.69
CA THR A 189 -18.51 4.52 -9.81
C THR A 189 -19.25 3.93 -8.60
N PRO A 190 -20.33 3.15 -8.78
CA PRO A 190 -20.98 2.41 -7.69
C PRO A 190 -20.02 1.52 -6.88
N SER A 191 -20.19 1.52 -5.56
CA SER A 191 -19.48 0.57 -4.69
C SER A 191 -19.88 -0.87 -5.03
N GLY A 192 -18.90 -1.78 -5.03
CA GLY A 192 -19.09 -3.19 -5.39
C GLY A 192 -18.95 -3.50 -6.88
N GLU A 193 -18.88 -2.47 -7.74
CA GLU A 193 -18.65 -2.65 -9.18
C GLU A 193 -17.31 -3.34 -9.42
N GLN A 194 -17.29 -4.24 -10.41
CA GLN A 194 -16.15 -5.06 -10.75
C GLN A 194 -15.57 -4.62 -12.09
N PHE A 195 -14.24 -4.60 -12.16
CA PHE A 195 -13.50 -4.26 -13.36
C PHE A 195 -12.50 -5.35 -13.68
N THR A 196 -12.36 -5.65 -14.97
CA THR A 196 -11.37 -6.57 -15.48
C THR A 196 -10.43 -5.84 -16.43
N ARG A 197 -9.12 -5.95 -16.21
CA ARG A 197 -8.10 -5.47 -17.17
C ARG A 197 -7.56 -6.62 -18.02
N PRO A 198 -7.07 -6.35 -19.24
CA PRO A 198 -6.34 -7.36 -20.01
C PRO A 198 -5.12 -7.88 -19.25
N LYS A 199 -4.80 -9.17 -19.45
CA LYS A 199 -3.53 -9.76 -18.99
C LYS A 199 -2.36 -9.05 -19.66
N SER A 200 -1.34 -8.74 -18.87
CA SER A 200 -0.10 -8.16 -19.38
C SER A 200 0.97 -9.22 -19.64
N ASN A 201 0.88 -10.38 -18.98
CA ASN A 201 1.88 -11.46 -19.01
C ASN A 201 3.31 -11.03 -18.63
N ARG A 202 3.48 -9.85 -18.00
CA ARG A 202 4.77 -9.33 -17.55
C ARG A 202 5.06 -9.78 -16.12
N SER A 203 5.38 -11.05 -15.96
CA SER A 203 5.64 -11.66 -14.65
C SER A 203 6.84 -11.03 -13.93
N PRO A 204 6.75 -10.71 -12.63
CA PRO A 204 7.90 -10.30 -11.81
C PRO A 204 9.02 -11.35 -11.72
N ALA A 205 8.76 -12.60 -12.10
CA ALA A 205 9.78 -13.65 -12.16
C ALA A 205 10.98 -13.30 -13.07
N GLN A 206 10.77 -12.40 -14.04
CA GLN A 206 11.82 -11.92 -14.94
C GLN A 206 12.71 -10.84 -14.31
N MET A 207 12.35 -10.33 -13.13
CA MET A 207 13.12 -9.32 -12.40
C MET A 207 13.98 -9.98 -11.32
N LYS A 208 15.15 -9.39 -11.02
CA LYS A 208 15.90 -9.72 -9.80
C LYS A 208 15.06 -9.27 -8.60
N LEU A 209 14.47 -10.21 -7.88
CA LEU A 209 13.68 -9.92 -6.68
C LEU A 209 14.60 -9.56 -5.50
N PRO A 210 14.13 -8.75 -4.54
CA PRO A 210 14.90 -8.50 -3.32
C PRO A 210 15.00 -9.79 -2.50
N PRO A 211 16.03 -9.92 -1.64
CA PRO A 211 16.08 -11.00 -0.67
C PRO A 211 14.88 -10.92 0.28
N LEU A 212 14.41 -12.07 0.73
CA LEU A 212 13.43 -12.14 1.82
C LEU A 212 14.08 -11.65 3.13
N PRO A 213 13.29 -11.01 4.02
CA PRO A 213 13.78 -10.38 5.24
C PRO A 213 14.01 -11.37 6.40
#